data_AF-A0AAU9RZS9-F1
#
_entry.id   AF-A0AAU9RZS9-F1
#
_cell.length_a   1.000
_cell.length_b   1.000
_cell.length_c   1.000
_cell.angle_alpha   90.00
_cell.angle_beta   90.00
_cell.angle_gamma   90.00
#
_symmetry.space_group_name_H-M   'P 1'
#
loop_
_entity.id
_entity.type
_entity.pdbx_description
1 polymer ?
#
loop_
_entity_poly.entity_id
_entity_poly.type
_entity_poly.pdbx_seq_one_letter_code
_entity_poly.pdbx_strand_id
1 'polypeptide(L)'
;MAAAAMAVHLPKHPSFLLKPKLPLEQNSNFIGGSFKLGRPISVNREIRGPVMVTASSRSTTIATDDVDGDPSKRFYINFTGFPFPLGPFLNRRTIRTEAVKGCIWMFEQEQALGFSSVSTNIRMTVIKLKSGGLWVHAPIAPTKECIQLIKELGAPVEYIVLPTFAYEHKIFVGPFSRKFPKAQVWVAPRQWSWPLNLPLEFFGIFRSKTIKDGDLSTPWAEEIEQKVLSSPEVGIGPYVEVAFYHKRTRTLLVTDAVIFVPRKPPSSISNESLLASAKNGLAVKILSKGKQVPNDPVVDNPNTRQKGWERMVLQILFLGPSNLLEPNASFSQMSQKLIVSPIVKTLVFSKVPEKVRDWIDEITRDWRFRRIIPAHFEAPINAGRSEFLAAFGFLDELLGERYGTRPSLSFLLASLMGKAASYFPPDDMRTLSSLDQFLVSVGAVKKTVSAKKKFIYDPQVTEEQIQRDLTMNKFNWDHPLHLQPMSPTTVKQVSVAWDAYTATKDAHGICLLTEWGEFKTLDHERILENMQKPAFVFDGRNVVDAEKLRKIGFIVYSIGKPLDQWLKDMPALA
;
A
#
# COMPACT_ATOMS: atom_id res chain seq x y z
N MET A 1 16.79 1.54 12.95
CA MET A 1 18.25 1.39 13.07
C MET A 1 18.95 2.11 11.94
N ALA A 2 19.37 3.35 12.18
CA ALA A 2 20.42 4.00 11.39
C ALA A 2 21.78 3.63 11.99
N ALA A 3 22.80 3.47 11.14
CA ALA A 3 24.15 3.10 11.54
C ALA A 3 25.17 3.95 10.77
N ALA A 4 26.08 4.62 11.48
CA ALA A 4 27.27 5.26 10.89
C ALA A 4 28.33 4.18 10.60
N ALA A 5 29.11 4.30 9.52
CA ALA A 5 30.01 3.25 9.06
C ALA A 5 31.35 3.80 8.52
N MET A 6 32.46 3.57 9.22
CA MET A 6 33.77 4.17 8.92
C MET A 6 34.65 3.28 7.98
N ALA A 7 34.42 3.29 6.65
CA ALA A 7 35.31 2.73 5.60
C ALA A 7 35.75 1.22 5.65
N VAL A 8 36.47 0.72 4.61
CA VAL A 8 36.55 -0.73 4.24
C VAL A 8 37.88 -1.13 3.55
N HIS A 9 38.54 -2.25 3.93
CA HIS A 9 39.08 -3.29 3.00
C HIS A 9 39.49 -4.66 3.62
N LEU A 10 39.82 -5.61 2.73
CA LEU A 10 39.96 -7.10 2.75
C LEU A 10 41.31 -7.69 3.24
N PRO A 11 41.62 -9.03 3.18
CA PRO A 11 40.77 -10.27 3.25
C PRO A 11 41.39 -11.45 4.08
N LYS A 12 40.62 -12.55 4.29
CA LYS A 12 40.96 -13.95 3.85
C LYS A 12 39.91 -15.01 4.25
N HIS A 13 39.74 -16.01 3.38
CA HIS A 13 38.87 -17.20 3.47
C HIS A 13 39.61 -18.39 4.15
N PRO A 14 38.98 -19.53 4.59
CA PRO A 14 38.10 -20.37 3.76
C PRO A 14 36.87 -21.03 4.44
N SER A 15 36.18 -21.83 3.62
CA SER A 15 34.90 -22.55 3.79
C SER A 15 34.95 -23.84 4.62
N PHE A 16 33.79 -24.28 5.13
CA PHE A 16 33.44 -25.72 5.22
C PHE A 16 31.93 -25.99 5.02
N LEU A 17 31.63 -27.16 4.44
CA LEU A 17 30.30 -27.72 4.18
C LEU A 17 29.83 -28.62 5.35
N LEU A 18 28.52 -28.86 5.48
CA LEU A 18 27.95 -30.20 5.77
C LEU A 18 26.41 -30.25 5.65
N LYS A 19 25.89 -31.35 5.07
CA LYS A 19 24.50 -31.88 5.20
C LYS A 19 24.59 -33.18 6.03
N PRO A 20 23.52 -33.65 6.70
CA PRO A 20 22.75 -34.79 6.14
C PRO A 20 21.22 -34.76 6.48
N LYS A 21 20.33 -35.12 5.54
CA LYS A 21 19.60 -36.41 5.32
C LYS A 21 18.34 -36.67 6.18
N LEU A 22 17.28 -37.10 5.46
CA LEU A 22 16.03 -37.74 5.94
C LEU A 22 16.25 -39.22 6.30
N PRO A 23 15.23 -39.89 6.88
CA PRO A 23 14.51 -40.92 6.10
C PRO A 23 12.96 -40.89 6.22
N LEU A 24 12.31 -41.76 5.42
CA LEU A 24 10.86 -41.94 5.25
C LEU A 24 10.29 -43.01 6.19
N GLU A 25 8.97 -42.99 6.43
CA GLU A 25 7.91 -43.97 6.02
C GLU A 25 6.54 -43.40 6.49
N GLN A 26 5.39 -43.43 5.80
CA GLN A 26 4.59 -44.40 5.02
C GLN A 26 3.55 -45.23 5.82
N ASN A 27 2.40 -45.46 5.14
CA ASN A 27 1.21 -46.25 5.52
C ASN A 27 0.23 -45.67 6.58
N SER A 28 -1.10 -45.83 6.48
CA SER A 28 -1.99 -46.22 5.36
C SER A 28 -3.48 -46.00 5.75
N ASN A 29 -4.39 -45.83 4.76
CA ASN A 29 -5.76 -46.40 4.66
C ASN A 29 -6.81 -46.18 5.81
N PHE A 30 -8.16 -46.12 5.64
CA PHE A 30 -9.12 -46.28 4.53
C PHE A 30 -10.52 -45.70 4.97
N ILE A 31 -11.56 -45.78 4.11
CA ILE A 31 -13.02 -45.57 4.38
C ILE A 31 -13.44 -44.09 4.61
N GLY A 32 -14.55 -43.55 4.07
CA GLY A 32 -15.58 -44.09 3.16
C GLY A 32 -17.01 -43.78 3.63
N GLY A 33 -17.77 -42.95 2.90
CA GLY A 33 -19.18 -42.69 3.23
C GLY A 33 -19.85 -41.63 2.34
N SER A 34 -20.87 -42.02 1.59
CA SER A 34 -21.70 -41.12 0.75
C SER A 34 -23.11 -41.01 1.31
N PHE A 35 -23.72 -39.82 1.21
CA PHE A 35 -25.19 -39.68 1.23
C PHE A 35 -25.66 -38.64 0.20
N LYS A 36 -26.76 -38.98 -0.49
CA LYS A 36 -27.54 -38.11 -1.40
C LYS A 36 -28.99 -38.11 -0.92
N LEU A 37 -29.71 -36.99 -1.09
CA LEU A 37 -31.17 -37.01 -1.22
C LEU A 37 -31.71 -35.72 -1.87
N GLY A 38 -32.89 -35.81 -2.49
CA GLY A 38 -33.81 -34.68 -2.68
C GLY A 38 -33.75 -33.94 -4.03
N ARG A 39 -34.93 -33.73 -4.65
CA ARG A 39 -35.17 -32.95 -5.88
C ARG A 39 -36.38 -31.99 -5.68
N PRO A 40 -36.73 -31.09 -6.64
CA PRO A 40 -37.23 -29.75 -6.33
C PRO A 40 -38.75 -29.54 -6.48
N ILE A 41 -39.20 -28.31 -6.16
CA ILE A 41 -40.54 -27.76 -6.45
C ILE A 41 -40.37 -26.54 -7.40
N SER A 42 -41.43 -26.21 -8.15
CA SER A 42 -41.41 -25.39 -9.37
C SER A 42 -42.55 -24.35 -9.45
N VAL A 43 -42.50 -23.47 -10.48
CA VAL A 43 -43.61 -22.59 -10.97
C VAL A 43 -43.84 -21.32 -10.09
N ASN A 44 -44.17 -20.11 -10.57
CA ASN A 44 -44.73 -19.66 -11.87
C ASN A 44 -44.11 -18.35 -12.43
N ARG A 45 -44.56 -17.94 -13.64
CA ARG A 45 -44.09 -16.76 -14.40
C ARG A 45 -45.30 -15.99 -14.97
N GLU A 46 -45.29 -14.65 -14.93
CA GLU A 46 -46.27 -13.81 -15.66
C GLU A 46 -45.58 -12.72 -16.50
N ILE A 47 -46.31 -12.19 -17.50
CA ILE A 47 -45.79 -11.39 -18.61
C ILE A 47 -46.68 -10.17 -18.88
N ARG A 48 -46.06 -8.99 -19.06
CA ARG A 48 -46.45 -7.75 -19.78
C ARG A 48 -45.19 -6.85 -19.81
N GLY A 49 -44.99 -5.86 -20.69
CA GLY A 49 -45.73 -5.39 -21.87
C GLY A 49 -45.13 -4.02 -22.28
N PRO A 50 -44.59 -3.79 -23.50
CA PRO A 50 -43.68 -2.67 -23.73
C PRO A 50 -44.39 -1.36 -24.11
N VAL A 51 -43.80 -0.23 -23.69
CA VAL A 51 -44.12 1.13 -24.16
C VAL A 51 -42.83 1.77 -24.68
N MET A 52 -42.92 2.49 -25.80
CA MET A 52 -41.79 3.03 -26.56
C MET A 52 -41.80 4.57 -26.51
N VAL A 53 -40.66 5.19 -26.14
CA VAL A 53 -40.42 6.63 -26.30
C VAL A 53 -38.96 6.85 -26.70
N THR A 54 -38.71 7.75 -27.64
CA THR A 54 -37.38 8.06 -28.21
C THR A 54 -36.99 9.52 -27.94
N ALA A 55 -35.72 9.78 -27.56
CA ALA A 55 -35.12 11.13 -27.61
C ALA A 55 -33.57 11.15 -27.51
N SER A 56 -32.94 11.75 -28.53
CA SER A 56 -31.62 12.40 -28.68
C SER A 56 -30.40 12.06 -27.79
N SER A 57 -29.23 11.99 -28.44
CA SER A 57 -27.93 11.63 -27.87
C SER A 57 -27.11 12.81 -27.28
N ARG A 58 -26.52 12.58 -26.10
CA ARG A 58 -25.25 13.20 -25.66
C ARG A 58 -24.28 12.07 -25.28
N SER A 59 -23.01 12.22 -25.66
CA SER A 59 -21.98 11.20 -25.41
C SER A 59 -21.56 11.17 -23.93
N THR A 60 -22.39 10.55 -23.11
CA THR A 60 -22.06 10.12 -21.74
C THR A 60 -21.47 8.72 -21.83
N THR A 61 -20.52 8.35 -20.95
CA THR A 61 -20.18 6.93 -20.75
C THR A 61 -21.39 6.23 -20.16
N ILE A 62 -22.15 5.55 -21.03
CA ILE A 62 -23.33 4.78 -20.66
C ILE A 62 -22.85 3.62 -19.78
N ALA A 63 -23.09 3.72 -18.47
CA ALA A 63 -23.33 2.52 -17.68
C ALA A 63 -24.52 1.83 -18.34
N THR A 64 -24.39 0.56 -18.72
CA THR A 64 -25.56 -0.17 -19.18
C THR A 64 -26.48 -0.32 -17.98
N ASP A 65 -27.57 0.46 -17.98
CA ASP A 65 -28.72 0.24 -17.10
C ASP A 65 -29.44 -1.03 -17.56
N ASP A 66 -28.73 -2.15 -17.49
CA ASP A 66 -29.28 -3.48 -17.66
C ASP A 66 -30.27 -3.72 -16.51
N VAL A 67 -31.52 -3.93 -16.94
CA VAL A 67 -32.68 -4.39 -16.18
C VAL A 67 -32.26 -5.26 -14.99
N ASP A 68 -32.79 -4.93 -13.81
CA ASP A 68 -32.42 -5.51 -12.50
C ASP A 68 -32.13 -7.02 -12.57
N GLY A 69 -30.83 -7.34 -12.71
CA GLY A 69 -30.39 -8.71 -12.93
C GLY A 69 -30.76 -9.63 -11.77
N ASP A 70 -31.30 -10.80 -12.11
CA ASP A 70 -31.75 -11.88 -11.20
C ASP A 70 -31.02 -11.86 -9.83
N PRO A 71 -31.68 -11.37 -8.76
CA PRO A 71 -31.07 -11.21 -7.44
C PRO A 71 -30.50 -12.51 -6.86
N SER A 72 -31.00 -13.69 -7.28
CA SER A 72 -30.47 -14.99 -6.85
C SER A 72 -29.02 -15.24 -7.33
N LYS A 73 -28.57 -14.50 -8.34
CA LYS A 73 -27.19 -14.54 -8.85
C LYS A 73 -26.21 -13.68 -8.04
N ARG A 74 -26.71 -12.76 -7.22
CA ARG A 74 -25.91 -11.83 -6.39
C ARG A 74 -25.50 -12.43 -5.05
N PHE A 75 -25.98 -13.63 -4.72
CA PHE A 75 -25.67 -14.30 -3.46
C PHE A 75 -24.20 -14.71 -3.34
N TYR A 76 -23.55 -14.28 -2.25
CA TYR A 76 -22.17 -14.63 -1.92
C TYR A 76 -21.90 -14.48 -0.42
N ILE A 77 -21.47 -15.58 0.23
CA ILE A 77 -21.02 -15.60 1.63
C ILE A 77 -19.49 -15.71 1.66
N ASN A 78 -18.84 -14.83 2.43
CA ASN A 78 -17.40 -14.88 2.68
C ASN A 78 -17.07 -15.72 3.93
N PHE A 79 -16.84 -17.03 3.76
CA PHE A 79 -16.41 -17.91 4.86
C PHE A 79 -15.03 -17.57 5.44
N THR A 80 -14.19 -16.85 4.69
CA THR A 80 -12.85 -16.41 5.12
C THR A 80 -12.84 -14.99 5.70
N GLY A 81 -13.99 -14.47 6.15
CA GLY A 81 -14.17 -13.13 6.74
C GLY A 81 -13.52 -12.90 8.11
N PHE A 82 -12.50 -13.69 8.48
CA PHE A 82 -11.69 -13.51 9.67
C PHE A 82 -10.45 -12.67 9.33
N PRO A 83 -10.07 -11.66 10.16
CA PRO A 83 -10.76 -11.21 11.39
C PRO A 83 -11.90 -10.21 11.14
N PHE A 84 -11.96 -9.62 9.94
CA PHE A 84 -12.87 -8.51 9.63
C PHE A 84 -14.00 -8.95 8.70
N PRO A 85 -15.26 -8.99 9.17
CA PRO A 85 -16.37 -9.40 8.33
C PRO A 85 -16.68 -8.28 7.33
N LEU A 86 -16.27 -8.50 6.08
CA LEU A 86 -16.43 -7.54 4.98
C LEU A 86 -17.76 -7.74 4.25
N GLY A 87 -18.70 -6.81 4.49
CA GLY A 87 -20.06 -6.84 3.93
C GLY A 87 -20.14 -6.27 2.50
N PRO A 88 -21.32 -6.28 1.86
CA PRO A 88 -22.53 -6.99 2.28
C PRO A 88 -22.35 -8.52 2.17
N PHE A 89 -22.99 -9.26 3.08
CA PHE A 89 -22.73 -10.70 3.31
C PHE A 89 -23.61 -11.66 2.52
N LEU A 90 -24.67 -11.16 1.88
CA LEU A 90 -25.72 -11.99 1.26
C LEU A 90 -26.09 -11.56 -0.15
N ASN A 91 -25.86 -10.28 -0.53
CA ASN A 91 -26.24 -9.74 -1.83
C ASN A 91 -25.17 -8.75 -2.29
N ARG A 92 -24.48 -9.08 -3.39
CA ARG A 92 -23.43 -8.26 -3.99
C ARG A 92 -23.73 -8.01 -5.47
N ARG A 93 -24.47 -6.93 -5.74
CA ARG A 93 -24.69 -6.42 -7.10
C ARG A 93 -23.35 -6.00 -7.71
N THR A 94 -23.10 -6.46 -8.92
CA THR A 94 -21.90 -6.19 -9.71
C THR A 94 -22.26 -5.29 -10.88
N ILE A 95 -21.65 -4.11 -10.95
CA ILE A 95 -21.84 -3.18 -12.06
C ILE A 95 -20.63 -3.29 -12.98
N ARG A 96 -20.84 -3.60 -14.27
CA ARG A 96 -19.80 -3.59 -15.29
C ARG A 96 -19.85 -2.26 -16.05
N THR A 97 -18.71 -1.59 -16.16
CA THR A 97 -18.54 -0.41 -17.02
C THR A 97 -17.34 -0.61 -17.97
N GLU A 98 -17.36 0.05 -19.12
CA GLU A 98 -16.29 -0.05 -20.13
C GLU A 98 -15.45 1.24 -20.13
N ALA A 99 -14.22 1.15 -19.60
CA ALA A 99 -13.30 2.29 -19.52
C ALA A 99 -12.54 2.55 -20.82
N VAL A 100 -12.34 1.51 -21.64
CA VAL A 100 -11.83 1.60 -23.01
C VAL A 100 -12.51 0.53 -23.87
N LYS A 101 -13.18 0.97 -24.94
CA LYS A 101 -13.98 0.12 -25.83
C LYS A 101 -13.24 -1.14 -26.28
N GLY A 102 -13.81 -2.31 -26.02
CA GLY A 102 -13.28 -3.61 -26.41
C GLY A 102 -11.97 -4.03 -25.73
N CYS A 103 -11.51 -3.30 -24.70
CA CYS A 103 -10.15 -3.42 -24.19
C CYS A 103 -10.01 -3.37 -22.66
N ILE A 104 -10.73 -2.48 -21.97
CA ILE A 104 -10.65 -2.34 -20.50
C ILE A 104 -12.07 -2.19 -19.94
N TRP A 105 -12.43 -3.09 -19.02
CA TRP A 105 -13.68 -3.05 -18.28
C TRP A 105 -13.39 -2.96 -16.79
N MET A 106 -14.28 -2.29 -16.07
CA MET A 106 -14.27 -2.22 -14.61
C MET A 106 -15.52 -2.92 -14.09
N PHE A 107 -15.37 -3.59 -12.97
CA PHE A 107 -16.44 -4.33 -12.30
C PHE A 107 -16.46 -3.86 -10.84
N GLU A 108 -17.61 -3.41 -10.38
CA GLU A 108 -17.74 -2.73 -9.09
C GLU A 108 -18.80 -3.39 -8.22
N GLN A 109 -18.50 -3.54 -6.94
CA GLN A 109 -19.41 -4.03 -5.90
C GLN A 109 -19.38 -3.08 -4.70
N GLU A 110 -20.47 -3.06 -3.92
CA GLU A 110 -20.42 -2.47 -2.58
C GLU A 110 -19.48 -3.25 -1.67
N GLN A 111 -18.72 -2.53 -0.85
CA GLN A 111 -17.77 -3.03 0.12
C GLN A 111 -17.97 -2.30 1.45
N ALA A 112 -18.67 -2.94 2.38
CA ALA A 112 -18.90 -2.41 3.72
C ALA A 112 -17.77 -2.81 4.68
N LEU A 113 -17.38 -1.90 5.57
CA LEU A 113 -16.52 -2.21 6.70
C LEU A 113 -17.40 -2.74 7.85
N GLY A 114 -17.14 -3.97 8.28
CA GLY A 114 -17.97 -4.71 9.24
C GLY A 114 -18.32 -3.93 10.51
N PHE A 115 -19.55 -4.12 10.99
CA PHE A 115 -20.16 -3.44 12.15
C PHE A 115 -20.39 -1.91 12.02
N SER A 116 -20.06 -1.30 10.88
CA SER A 116 -20.31 0.13 10.62
C SER A 116 -21.33 0.37 9.50
N SER A 117 -21.99 1.54 9.49
CA SER A 117 -22.83 2.00 8.37
C SER A 117 -22.02 2.74 7.28
N VAL A 118 -20.81 2.22 7.01
CA VAL A 118 -19.82 2.83 6.12
C VAL A 118 -19.44 1.83 5.03
N SER A 119 -19.72 2.21 3.78
CA SER A 119 -19.47 1.42 2.58
C SER A 119 -18.69 2.22 1.54
N THR A 120 -17.83 1.55 0.79
CA THR A 120 -17.19 2.09 -0.42
C THR A 120 -17.43 1.15 -1.61
N ASN A 121 -17.10 1.57 -2.82
CA ASN A 121 -17.09 0.68 -3.98
C ASN A 121 -15.73 -0.02 -4.06
N ILE A 122 -15.70 -1.35 -4.21
CA ILE A 122 -14.48 -2.10 -4.55
C ILE A 122 -14.48 -2.44 -6.04
N ARG A 123 -13.36 -2.19 -6.73
CA ARG A 123 -13.23 -2.34 -8.18
C ARG A 123 -12.22 -3.41 -8.58
N MET A 124 -12.69 -4.34 -9.42
CA MET A 124 -11.86 -5.20 -10.25
C MET A 124 -11.72 -4.57 -11.64
N THR A 125 -10.52 -4.58 -12.21
CA THR A 125 -10.28 -4.12 -13.59
C THR A 125 -9.84 -5.29 -14.46
N VAL A 126 -10.43 -5.42 -15.65
CA VAL A 126 -10.17 -6.50 -16.59
C VAL A 126 -9.65 -5.91 -17.90
N ILE A 127 -8.51 -6.39 -18.38
CA ILE A 127 -7.86 -5.95 -19.62
C ILE A 127 -7.78 -7.12 -20.60
N LYS A 128 -8.16 -6.90 -21.86
CA LYS A 128 -7.97 -7.89 -22.94
C LYS A 128 -6.59 -7.73 -23.58
N LEU A 129 -5.75 -8.75 -23.43
CA LEU A 129 -4.40 -8.82 -23.97
C LEU A 129 -4.40 -9.20 -25.47
N LYS A 130 -3.28 -8.98 -26.15
CA LYS A 130 -3.01 -9.44 -27.53
C LYS A 130 -3.04 -10.96 -27.68
N SER A 131 -2.79 -11.72 -26.60
CA SER A 131 -2.98 -13.19 -26.57
C SER A 131 -4.43 -13.60 -26.87
N GLY A 132 -5.38 -12.67 -26.71
CA GLY A 132 -6.81 -12.92 -26.79
C GLY A 132 -7.47 -13.18 -25.43
N GLY A 133 -6.67 -13.44 -24.39
CA GLY A 133 -7.14 -13.65 -23.03
C GLY A 133 -7.30 -12.38 -22.19
N LEU A 134 -7.77 -12.58 -20.96
CA LEU A 134 -8.08 -11.56 -19.97
C LEU A 134 -7.06 -11.56 -18.83
N TRP A 135 -6.56 -10.37 -18.52
CA TRP A 135 -5.77 -10.05 -17.34
C TRP A 135 -6.65 -9.34 -16.31
N VAL A 136 -6.75 -9.88 -15.11
CA VAL A 136 -7.71 -9.45 -14.07
C VAL A 136 -6.95 -8.88 -12.87
N HIS A 137 -7.17 -7.60 -12.57
CA HIS A 137 -6.57 -6.86 -11.46
C HIS A 137 -7.56 -6.64 -10.32
N ALA A 138 -7.12 -6.88 -9.09
CA ALA A 138 -7.89 -6.71 -7.84
C ALA A 138 -9.29 -7.38 -7.88
N PRO A 139 -9.37 -8.73 -7.96
CA PRO A 139 -10.65 -9.44 -8.03
C PRO A 139 -11.64 -9.05 -6.92
N ILE A 140 -12.91 -8.94 -7.29
CA ILE A 140 -14.05 -8.76 -6.38
C ILE A 140 -14.77 -10.09 -6.14
N ALA A 141 -15.82 -10.09 -5.31
CA ALA A 141 -16.53 -11.32 -4.97
C ALA A 141 -17.08 -12.02 -6.23
N PRO A 142 -16.75 -13.32 -6.46
CA PRO A 142 -17.17 -14.07 -7.63
C PRO A 142 -18.63 -14.58 -7.50
N THR A 143 -19.57 -13.64 -7.43
CA THR A 143 -21.02 -13.89 -7.55
C THR A 143 -21.33 -14.55 -8.91
N LYS A 144 -22.48 -15.22 -9.04
CA LYS A 144 -22.87 -15.79 -10.34
C LYS A 144 -23.02 -14.68 -11.40
N GLU A 145 -23.51 -13.51 -10.99
CA GLU A 145 -23.62 -12.29 -11.80
C GLU A 145 -22.24 -11.81 -12.29
N CYS A 146 -21.28 -11.59 -11.38
CA CYS A 146 -19.91 -11.21 -11.72
C CYS A 146 -19.26 -12.18 -12.72
N ILE A 147 -19.36 -13.49 -12.47
CA ILE A 147 -18.79 -14.51 -13.35
C ILE A 147 -19.50 -14.59 -14.71
N GLN A 148 -20.81 -14.30 -14.78
CA GLN A 148 -21.52 -14.20 -16.05
C GLN A 148 -21.01 -13.00 -16.87
N LEU A 149 -20.95 -11.81 -16.25
CA LEU A 149 -20.51 -10.57 -16.90
C LEU A 149 -19.07 -10.63 -17.42
N ILE A 150 -18.21 -11.47 -16.83
CA ILE A 150 -16.84 -11.73 -17.32
C ILE A 150 -16.86 -12.69 -18.52
N LYS A 151 -17.67 -13.76 -18.47
CA LYS A 151 -17.80 -14.72 -19.59
C LYS A 151 -18.34 -14.06 -20.86
N GLU A 152 -19.22 -13.08 -20.72
CA GLU A 152 -19.73 -12.24 -21.80
C GLU A 152 -18.64 -11.46 -22.56
N LEU A 153 -17.44 -11.26 -21.98
CA LEU A 153 -16.30 -10.64 -22.68
C LEU A 153 -15.68 -11.55 -23.77
N GLY A 154 -16.13 -12.80 -23.88
CA GLY A 154 -15.78 -13.72 -24.97
C GLY A 154 -14.30 -14.12 -25.00
N ALA A 155 -13.64 -14.16 -23.84
CA ALA A 155 -12.21 -14.44 -23.71
C ALA A 155 -11.89 -15.23 -22.42
N PRO A 156 -10.88 -16.12 -22.43
CA PRO A 156 -10.46 -16.85 -21.24
C PRO A 156 -9.72 -15.93 -20.26
N VAL A 157 -9.89 -16.16 -18.95
CA VAL A 157 -9.04 -15.52 -17.93
C VAL A 157 -7.68 -16.24 -17.90
N GLU A 158 -6.62 -15.53 -18.25
CA GLU A 158 -5.24 -16.03 -18.27
C GLU A 158 -4.49 -15.68 -16.98
N TYR A 159 -4.74 -14.49 -16.44
CA TYR A 159 -3.99 -13.94 -15.31
C TYR A 159 -4.91 -13.31 -14.27
N ILE A 160 -4.64 -13.59 -13.00
CA ILE A 160 -5.31 -12.99 -11.84
C ILE A 160 -4.25 -12.33 -10.97
N VAL A 161 -4.40 -11.03 -10.69
CA VAL A 161 -3.39 -10.18 -10.06
C VAL A 161 -3.95 -9.56 -8.78
N LEU A 162 -3.28 -9.85 -7.67
CA LEU A 162 -3.44 -9.15 -6.39
C LEU A 162 -2.38 -8.04 -6.28
N PRO A 163 -2.75 -6.75 -6.44
CA PRO A 163 -1.80 -5.64 -6.54
C PRO A 163 -1.29 -5.10 -5.19
N THR A 164 -1.87 -5.54 -4.08
CA THR A 164 -1.62 -5.00 -2.74
C THR A 164 -1.52 -6.12 -1.71
N PHE A 165 -1.08 -5.81 -0.48
CA PHE A 165 -1.24 -6.70 0.68
C PHE A 165 -2.61 -6.54 1.36
N ALA A 166 -3.36 -5.47 1.06
CA ALA A 166 -4.58 -5.10 1.76
C ALA A 166 -5.64 -6.22 1.73
N TYR A 167 -6.34 -6.40 2.86
CA TYR A 167 -7.16 -7.57 3.15
C TYR A 167 -8.40 -7.64 2.25
N GLU A 168 -9.06 -6.51 2.09
CA GLU A 168 -10.24 -6.25 1.26
C GLU A 168 -10.04 -6.62 -0.23
N HIS A 169 -8.83 -6.43 -0.77
CA HIS A 169 -8.47 -6.85 -2.12
C HIS A 169 -7.95 -8.29 -2.19
N LYS A 170 -7.43 -8.83 -1.07
CA LYS A 170 -6.91 -10.20 -0.97
C LYS A 170 -8.00 -11.26 -0.86
N ILE A 171 -9.03 -11.04 -0.03
CA ILE A 171 -10.01 -12.07 0.35
C ILE A 171 -10.75 -12.73 -0.82
N PHE A 172 -10.94 -12.01 -1.94
CA PHE A 172 -11.69 -12.53 -3.08
C PHE A 172 -10.81 -13.30 -4.09
N VAL A 173 -9.48 -13.16 -4.02
CA VAL A 173 -8.53 -13.74 -5.01
C VAL A 173 -8.62 -15.27 -5.03
N GLY A 174 -8.63 -15.93 -3.88
CA GLY A 174 -8.77 -17.39 -3.77
C GLY A 174 -10.14 -17.89 -4.24
N PRO A 175 -11.27 -17.34 -3.75
CA PRO A 175 -12.60 -17.63 -4.27
C PRO A 175 -12.74 -17.42 -5.79
N PHE A 176 -12.13 -16.37 -6.33
CA PHE A 176 -12.22 -16.01 -7.74
C PHE A 176 -11.37 -16.93 -8.62
N SER A 177 -10.14 -17.27 -8.21
CA SER A 177 -9.27 -18.20 -8.95
C SER A 177 -9.89 -19.60 -9.07
N ARG A 178 -10.66 -20.05 -8.08
CA ARG A 178 -11.45 -21.30 -8.15
C ARG A 178 -12.51 -21.30 -9.26
N LYS A 179 -12.93 -20.14 -9.79
CA LYS A 179 -13.83 -20.05 -10.96
C LYS A 179 -13.09 -20.11 -12.30
N PHE A 180 -11.78 -19.87 -12.29
CA PHE A 180 -10.92 -19.85 -13.47
C PHE A 180 -9.64 -20.68 -13.23
N PRO A 181 -9.74 -22.01 -13.04
CA PRO A 181 -8.63 -22.86 -12.56
C PRO A 181 -7.45 -22.99 -13.54
N LYS A 182 -7.57 -22.48 -14.77
CA LYS A 182 -6.47 -22.39 -15.75
C LYS A 182 -5.66 -21.08 -15.65
N ALA A 183 -6.17 -20.08 -14.95
CA ALA A 183 -5.53 -18.77 -14.82
C ALA A 183 -4.31 -18.86 -13.88
N GLN A 184 -3.23 -18.17 -14.24
CA GLN A 184 -2.08 -18.01 -13.35
C GLN A 184 -2.34 -16.89 -12.34
N VAL A 185 -2.18 -17.19 -11.05
CA VAL A 185 -2.33 -16.20 -9.98
C VAL A 185 -0.98 -15.54 -9.70
N TRP A 186 -0.97 -14.21 -9.61
CA TRP A 186 0.18 -13.39 -9.27
C TRP A 186 -0.17 -12.46 -8.11
N VAL A 187 0.77 -12.27 -7.19
CA VAL A 187 0.58 -11.47 -5.98
C VAL A 187 1.71 -10.46 -5.80
N ALA A 188 1.37 -9.27 -5.32
CA ALA A 188 2.35 -8.31 -4.82
C ALA A 188 3.25 -8.96 -3.75
N PRO A 189 4.53 -8.60 -3.66
CA PRO A 189 5.47 -9.21 -2.71
C PRO A 189 5.11 -8.88 -1.25
N ARG A 190 5.75 -9.58 -0.30
CA ARG A 190 5.58 -9.38 1.16
C ARG A 190 4.11 -9.31 1.61
N GLN A 191 3.31 -10.25 1.12
CA GLN A 191 1.93 -10.42 1.58
C GLN A 191 1.90 -10.59 3.10
N TRP A 192 1.02 -9.81 3.74
CA TRP A 192 0.83 -9.81 5.18
C TRP A 192 -0.64 -9.56 5.52
N SER A 193 -1.09 -10.08 6.66
CA SER A 193 -2.47 -9.93 7.15
C SER A 193 -2.47 -9.53 8.62
N TRP A 194 -3.43 -8.70 9.02
CA TRP A 194 -3.66 -8.32 10.42
C TRP A 194 -4.79 -9.18 11.04
N PRO A 195 -4.78 -9.46 12.35
CA PRO A 195 -3.67 -9.30 13.29
C PRO A 195 -2.63 -10.41 13.17
N LEU A 196 -3.00 -11.53 12.53
CA LEU A 196 -2.15 -12.68 12.31
C LEU A 196 -1.72 -12.75 10.84
N ASN A 197 -0.42 -12.91 10.61
CA ASN A 197 0.16 -13.08 9.29
C ASN A 197 -0.13 -14.50 8.74
N LEU A 198 -1.39 -14.76 8.41
CA LEU A 198 -1.83 -16.04 7.87
C LEU A 198 -1.32 -16.25 6.44
N PRO A 199 -0.89 -17.48 6.07
CA PRO A 199 -0.38 -17.78 4.74
C PRO A 199 -1.45 -17.62 3.66
N LEU A 200 -1.04 -17.41 2.41
CA LEU A 200 -1.93 -17.18 1.26
C LEU A 200 -2.90 -18.35 1.02
N GLU A 201 -2.45 -19.56 1.33
CA GLU A 201 -3.18 -20.81 1.30
C GLU A 201 -4.43 -20.78 2.19
N PHE A 202 -4.40 -20.07 3.33
CA PHE A 202 -5.55 -19.88 4.22
C PHE A 202 -6.68 -19.10 3.52
N PHE A 203 -6.33 -18.12 2.69
CA PHE A 203 -7.27 -17.38 1.84
C PHE A 203 -7.64 -18.15 0.55
N GLY A 204 -7.16 -19.38 0.41
CA GLY A 204 -7.35 -20.23 -0.77
C GLY A 204 -6.58 -19.75 -2.00
N ILE A 205 -5.51 -18.99 -1.82
CA ILE A 205 -4.61 -18.51 -2.87
C ILE A 205 -3.44 -19.49 -2.98
N PHE A 206 -3.51 -20.42 -3.92
CA PHE A 206 -2.51 -21.46 -4.12
C PHE A 206 -1.66 -21.22 -5.37
N ARG A 207 -0.41 -21.71 -5.36
CA ARG A 207 0.52 -21.70 -6.52
C ARG A 207 0.73 -20.31 -7.14
N SER A 208 0.64 -19.26 -6.32
CA SER A 208 0.81 -17.89 -6.81
C SER A 208 2.27 -17.56 -7.11
N LYS A 209 2.50 -16.73 -8.14
CA LYS A 209 3.81 -16.16 -8.46
C LYS A 209 3.94 -14.78 -7.82
N THR A 210 5.14 -14.43 -7.37
CA THR A 210 5.40 -13.11 -6.77
C THR A 210 5.78 -12.10 -7.86
N ILE A 211 5.11 -10.95 -7.84
CA ILE A 211 5.39 -9.81 -8.71
C ILE A 211 6.68 -9.13 -8.26
N LYS A 212 7.54 -8.79 -9.21
CA LYS A 212 8.81 -8.09 -8.98
C LYS A 212 8.81 -6.74 -9.67
N ASP A 213 9.55 -5.81 -9.09
CA ASP A 213 9.72 -4.47 -9.62
C ASP A 213 10.50 -4.49 -10.94
N GLY A 214 10.06 -3.72 -11.93
CA GLY A 214 10.69 -3.66 -13.25
C GLY A 214 10.75 -4.98 -14.03
N ASP A 215 10.01 -6.02 -13.63
CA ASP A 215 10.19 -7.39 -14.13
C ASP A 215 9.59 -7.63 -15.52
N LEU A 216 10.46 -7.55 -16.51
CA LEU A 216 10.18 -7.81 -17.92
C LEU A 216 9.93 -9.30 -18.25
N SER A 217 10.13 -10.23 -17.29
CA SER A 217 9.83 -11.66 -17.50
C SER A 217 8.35 -12.03 -17.22
N THR A 218 7.52 -11.06 -16.82
CA THR A 218 6.08 -11.29 -16.67
C THR A 218 5.42 -11.56 -18.03
N PRO A 219 4.45 -12.50 -18.13
CA PRO A 219 3.85 -12.89 -19.41
C PRO A 219 3.15 -11.76 -20.20
N TRP A 220 2.91 -10.61 -19.55
CA TRP A 220 2.25 -9.44 -20.10
C TRP A 220 3.17 -8.23 -20.27
N ALA A 221 4.49 -8.36 -20.02
CA ALA A 221 5.44 -7.25 -19.96
C ALA A 221 5.47 -6.34 -21.22
N GLU A 222 5.16 -6.92 -22.39
CA GLU A 222 5.04 -6.21 -23.67
C GLU A 222 3.88 -5.21 -23.72
N GLU A 223 2.82 -5.43 -22.93
CA GLU A 223 1.61 -4.60 -22.92
C GLU A 223 1.40 -3.84 -21.61
N ILE A 224 1.79 -4.43 -20.49
CA ILE A 224 1.58 -3.91 -19.14
C ILE A 224 2.93 -3.90 -18.40
N GLU A 225 3.39 -2.72 -18.02
CA GLU A 225 4.53 -2.55 -17.11
C GLU A 225 4.06 -2.46 -15.65
N GLN A 226 4.96 -2.66 -14.69
CA GLN A 226 4.64 -2.68 -13.26
C GLN A 226 5.75 -2.08 -12.40
N LYS A 227 5.38 -1.38 -11.32
CA LYS A 227 6.30 -0.76 -10.35
C LYS A 227 5.81 -0.97 -8.92
N VAL A 228 6.70 -1.44 -8.05
CA VAL A 228 6.35 -1.94 -6.72
C VAL A 228 6.83 -0.98 -5.63
N LEU A 229 5.89 -0.29 -4.98
CA LEU A 229 6.16 0.40 -3.73
C LEU A 229 6.18 -0.64 -2.61
N SER A 230 7.34 -0.97 -2.06
CA SER A 230 7.46 -1.92 -0.94
C SER A 230 8.28 -1.40 0.23
N SER A 231 7.68 -1.37 1.40
CA SER A 231 8.37 -1.05 2.66
C SER A 231 8.09 -2.08 3.75
N PRO A 232 9.12 -2.62 4.43
CA PRO A 232 8.96 -3.51 5.59
C PRO A 232 8.81 -2.76 6.92
N GLU A 233 8.74 -1.42 6.92
CA GLU A 233 8.96 -0.59 8.12
C GLU A 233 7.83 0.41 8.42
N VAL A 234 6.61 0.22 7.91
CA VAL A 234 5.49 1.16 8.15
C VAL A 234 4.83 0.94 9.54
N GLY A 235 4.75 -0.29 10.02
CA GLY A 235 4.18 -0.61 11.33
C GLY A 235 4.49 -2.04 11.77
N ILE A 236 3.48 -2.70 12.34
CA ILE A 236 3.43 -4.15 12.63
C ILE A 236 3.45 -5.05 11.38
N GLY A 237 3.26 -4.47 10.19
CA GLY A 237 3.33 -5.16 8.91
C GLY A 237 4.08 -4.35 7.85
N PRO A 238 4.48 -4.99 6.74
CA PRO A 238 4.92 -4.30 5.54
C PRO A 238 3.75 -3.56 4.89
N TYR A 239 4.06 -2.49 4.15
CA TYR A 239 3.15 -1.92 3.17
C TYR A 239 3.67 -2.26 1.77
N VAL A 240 2.77 -2.76 0.90
CA VAL A 240 3.07 -3.03 -0.51
C VAL A 240 1.91 -2.65 -1.42
N GLU A 241 2.19 -1.85 -2.44
CA GLU A 241 1.29 -1.61 -3.57
C GLU A 241 2.07 -1.72 -4.88
N VAL A 242 1.43 -2.25 -5.92
CA VAL A 242 1.96 -2.33 -7.28
C VAL A 242 1.11 -1.47 -8.20
N ALA A 243 1.74 -0.46 -8.82
CA ALA A 243 1.13 0.28 -9.91
C ALA A 243 1.39 -0.47 -11.23
N PHE A 244 0.43 -0.44 -12.15
CA PHE A 244 0.54 -1.03 -13.49
C PHE A 244 0.27 -0.01 -14.58
N TYR A 245 0.98 -0.11 -15.70
CA TYR A 245 0.81 0.78 -16.84
C TYR A 245 0.52 0.01 -18.12
N HIS A 246 -0.73 0.08 -18.59
CA HIS A 246 -1.13 -0.52 -19.86
C HIS A 246 -0.78 0.41 -21.02
N LYS A 247 0.34 0.12 -21.70
CA LYS A 247 1.02 0.98 -22.67
C LYS A 247 0.10 1.46 -23.79
N ARG A 248 -0.65 0.53 -24.41
CA ARG A 248 -1.53 0.77 -25.57
C ARG A 248 -2.60 1.83 -25.30
N THR A 249 -3.20 1.84 -24.12
CA THR A 249 -4.30 2.77 -23.78
C THR A 249 -3.84 4.01 -23.02
N ARG A 250 -2.58 4.03 -22.59
CA ARG A 250 -1.99 5.02 -21.68
C ARG A 250 -2.77 5.12 -20.37
N THR A 251 -3.06 3.96 -19.77
CA THR A 251 -3.81 3.84 -18.50
C THR A 251 -2.89 3.39 -17.38
N LEU A 252 -2.84 4.18 -16.31
CA LEU A 252 -2.26 3.82 -15.02
C LEU A 252 -3.34 3.12 -14.18
N LEU A 253 -3.01 1.98 -13.61
CA LEU A 253 -3.79 1.31 -12.57
C LEU A 253 -3.01 1.42 -11.26
N VAL A 254 -3.73 1.78 -10.21
CA VAL A 254 -3.26 1.84 -8.82
C VAL A 254 -4.33 1.20 -7.94
N THR A 255 -3.99 0.85 -6.71
CA THR A 255 -4.98 0.34 -5.75
C THR A 255 -5.50 1.50 -4.92
N ASP A 256 -4.73 1.93 -3.92
CA ASP A 256 -5.16 2.88 -2.89
C ASP A 256 -4.28 4.13 -2.83
N ALA A 257 -3.18 4.15 -3.59
CA ALA A 257 -2.22 5.25 -3.61
C ALA A 257 -2.86 6.61 -3.93
N VAL A 258 -3.86 6.66 -4.81
CA VAL A 258 -4.70 7.85 -5.05
C VAL A 258 -6.16 7.46 -5.26
N ILE A 259 -7.05 8.39 -4.93
CA ILE A 259 -8.49 8.30 -5.13
C ILE A 259 -9.01 9.59 -5.77
N PHE A 260 -10.20 9.53 -6.39
CA PHE A 260 -10.94 10.72 -6.81
C PHE A 260 -12.34 10.67 -6.21
N VAL A 261 -12.65 11.61 -5.32
CA VAL A 261 -13.91 11.60 -4.56
C VAL A 261 -15.05 12.13 -5.43
N PRO A 262 -16.03 11.31 -5.86
CA PRO A 262 -17.14 11.76 -6.68
C PRO A 262 -18.09 12.63 -5.86
N ARG A 263 -18.64 13.69 -6.48
CA ARG A 263 -19.63 14.56 -5.82
C ARG A 263 -20.92 13.82 -5.49
N LYS A 264 -21.28 12.83 -6.31
CA LYS A 264 -22.45 11.93 -6.14
C LYS A 264 -21.96 10.53 -5.70
N PRO A 265 -22.77 9.75 -4.98
CA PRO A 265 -22.42 8.37 -4.65
C PRO A 265 -22.24 7.51 -5.91
N PRO A 266 -21.26 6.58 -5.95
CA PRO A 266 -21.16 5.56 -6.99
C PRO A 266 -22.43 4.72 -7.09
N SER A 267 -22.82 4.31 -8.30
CA SER A 267 -24.04 3.52 -8.55
C SER A 267 -24.03 2.13 -7.89
N SER A 268 -22.86 1.64 -7.48
CA SER A 268 -22.70 0.38 -6.75
C SER A 268 -23.04 0.48 -5.26
N ILE A 269 -23.15 1.69 -4.69
CA ILE A 269 -23.56 1.89 -3.29
C ILE A 269 -25.09 1.87 -3.21
N SER A 270 -25.64 0.98 -2.39
CA SER A 270 -27.08 0.87 -2.19
C SER A 270 -27.69 2.12 -1.53
N ASN A 271 -28.94 2.45 -1.90
CA ASN A 271 -29.72 3.49 -1.22
C ASN A 271 -29.85 3.17 0.28
N GLU A 272 -29.96 1.90 0.65
CA GLU A 272 -30.01 1.42 2.03
C GLU A 272 -28.78 1.86 2.83
N SER A 273 -27.57 1.65 2.31
CA SER A 273 -26.32 2.09 2.95
C SER A 273 -26.20 3.62 3.01
N LEU A 274 -26.63 4.35 1.98
CA LEU A 274 -26.68 5.81 2.00
C LEU A 274 -27.61 6.32 3.11
N LEU A 275 -28.83 5.77 3.22
CA LEU A 275 -29.79 6.12 4.26
C LEU A 275 -29.31 5.70 5.67
N ALA A 276 -28.60 4.56 5.78
CA ALA A 276 -28.00 4.11 7.02
C ALA A 276 -26.88 5.05 7.52
N SER A 277 -26.08 5.62 6.61
CA SER A 277 -25.08 6.66 6.94
C SER A 277 -25.72 8.04 7.16
N ALA A 278 -26.86 8.33 6.54
CA ALA A 278 -27.62 9.55 6.77
C ALA A 278 -28.31 9.60 8.15
N LYS A 279 -28.55 8.44 8.79
CA LYS A 279 -29.07 8.38 10.18
C LYS A 279 -28.07 8.99 11.16
N ASN A 280 -28.60 9.67 12.17
CA ASN A 280 -27.84 10.14 13.33
C ASN A 280 -27.55 8.95 14.28
N GLY A 281 -26.84 7.95 13.77
CA GLY A 281 -26.48 6.72 14.49
C GLY A 281 -25.39 6.94 15.53
N LEU A 282 -24.89 5.82 16.08
CA LEU A 282 -23.91 5.83 17.18
C LEU A 282 -22.66 6.65 16.85
N ALA A 283 -22.11 6.53 15.63
CA ALA A 283 -20.95 7.31 15.19
C ALA A 283 -21.18 8.83 15.25
N VAL A 284 -22.34 9.30 14.79
CA VAL A 284 -22.71 10.73 14.86
C VAL A 284 -22.85 11.17 16.32
N LYS A 285 -23.49 10.36 17.17
CA LYS A 285 -23.69 10.67 18.60
C LYS A 285 -22.37 10.76 19.37
N ILE A 286 -21.45 9.82 19.15
CA ILE A 286 -20.11 9.83 19.76
C ILE A 286 -19.29 11.03 19.26
N LEU A 287 -19.28 11.30 17.95
CA LEU A 287 -18.45 12.36 17.36
C LEU A 287 -19.01 13.78 17.54
N SER A 288 -20.26 13.94 17.99
CA SER A 288 -20.90 15.26 18.19
C SER A 288 -20.46 16.02 19.45
N LYS A 289 -19.51 15.49 20.24
CA LYS A 289 -18.84 16.17 21.38
C LYS A 289 -19.81 16.89 22.34
N GLY A 290 -20.92 16.23 22.70
CA GLY A 290 -21.91 16.75 23.66
C GLY A 290 -22.99 17.69 23.09
N LYS A 291 -22.98 17.99 21.77
CA LYS A 291 -24.13 18.68 21.13
C LYS A 291 -25.38 17.80 21.19
N GLN A 292 -26.56 18.41 21.34
CA GLN A 292 -27.83 17.68 21.13
C GLN A 292 -27.89 17.19 19.67
N VAL A 293 -28.18 15.89 19.51
CA VAL A 293 -28.29 15.24 18.20
C VAL A 293 -29.76 14.89 17.95
N PRO A 294 -30.44 15.51 16.96
CA PRO A 294 -31.82 15.19 16.64
C PRO A 294 -32.00 13.70 16.28
N ASN A 295 -33.08 13.10 16.76
CA ASN A 295 -33.45 11.69 16.47
C ASN A 295 -34.44 11.60 15.29
N ASP A 296 -34.46 12.60 14.41
CA ASP A 296 -35.48 12.72 13.35
C ASP A 296 -35.50 11.49 12.42
N PRO A 297 -36.70 11.04 12.00
CA PRO A 297 -36.83 9.92 11.08
C PRO A 297 -36.21 10.27 9.73
N VAL A 298 -35.34 9.39 9.24
CA VAL A 298 -34.65 9.56 7.96
C VAL A 298 -35.58 9.20 6.81
N VAL A 299 -36.18 10.22 6.21
CA VAL A 299 -37.02 10.10 5.00
C VAL A 299 -36.12 9.95 3.77
N ASP A 300 -36.44 8.97 2.92
CA ASP A 300 -35.72 8.73 1.68
C ASP A 300 -36.02 9.83 0.64
N ASN A 301 -35.00 10.62 0.32
CA ASN A 301 -35.03 11.63 -0.74
C ASN A 301 -33.58 11.94 -1.21
N PRO A 302 -33.39 12.62 -2.35
CA PRO A 302 -32.06 12.90 -2.89
C PRO A 302 -31.11 13.63 -1.94
N ASN A 303 -31.61 14.58 -1.14
CA ASN A 303 -30.80 15.34 -0.20
C ASN A 303 -30.35 14.47 0.98
N THR A 304 -31.23 13.59 1.49
CA THR A 304 -30.89 12.60 2.51
C THR A 304 -29.82 11.63 2.01
N ARG A 305 -29.97 11.09 0.80
CA ARG A 305 -28.98 10.18 0.19
C ARG A 305 -27.62 10.86 -0.01
N GLN A 306 -27.63 12.12 -0.47
CA GLN A 306 -26.43 12.94 -0.60
C GLN A 306 -25.76 13.18 0.77
N LYS A 307 -26.52 13.57 1.80
CA LYS A 307 -25.99 13.73 3.18
C LYS A 307 -25.37 12.43 3.70
N GLY A 308 -26.01 11.30 3.40
CA GLY A 308 -25.46 9.96 3.66
C GLY A 308 -24.13 9.72 2.97
N TRP A 309 -24.04 10.03 1.68
CA TRP A 309 -22.77 9.94 0.92
C TRP A 309 -21.67 10.80 1.54
N GLU A 310 -21.95 12.08 1.82
CA GLU A 310 -20.96 13.01 2.39
C GLU A 310 -20.43 12.51 3.75
N ARG A 311 -21.31 12.00 4.63
CA ARG A 311 -20.92 11.38 5.90
C ARG A 311 -20.09 10.11 5.72
N MET A 312 -20.44 9.29 4.73
CA MET A 312 -19.79 8.02 4.43
C MET A 312 -18.34 8.28 3.98
N VAL A 313 -18.13 9.21 3.05
CA VAL A 313 -16.80 9.63 2.59
C VAL A 313 -15.92 10.13 3.75
N LEU A 314 -16.44 11.02 4.61
CA LEU A 314 -15.66 11.54 5.73
C LEU A 314 -15.28 10.45 6.75
N GLN A 315 -16.15 9.46 7.00
CA GLN A 315 -15.83 8.33 7.87
C GLN A 315 -14.74 7.42 7.26
N ILE A 316 -14.80 7.13 5.95
CA ILE A 316 -13.77 6.33 5.24
C ILE A 316 -12.41 7.02 5.30
N LEU A 317 -12.37 8.33 5.05
CA LEU A 317 -11.12 9.05 4.82
C LEU A 317 -10.39 9.47 6.11
N PHE A 318 -11.11 9.62 7.24
CA PHE A 318 -10.55 10.13 8.50
C PHE A 318 -10.71 9.21 9.71
N LEU A 319 -11.53 8.14 9.64
CA LEU A 319 -11.89 7.24 10.76
C LEU A 319 -12.51 7.89 12.02
N GLY A 320 -12.64 9.22 12.05
CA GLY A 320 -13.24 9.98 13.15
C GLY A 320 -13.38 11.47 12.82
N PRO A 321 -14.11 11.83 11.76
CA PRO A 321 -14.28 13.23 11.36
C PRO A 321 -14.93 14.08 12.46
N SER A 322 -14.48 15.32 12.56
CA SER A 322 -14.82 16.31 13.59
C SER A 322 -16.26 16.84 13.50
N ASN A 323 -16.89 16.82 12.31
CA ASN A 323 -18.27 17.24 12.12
C ASN A 323 -19.02 16.34 11.12
N LEU A 324 -19.78 15.36 11.64
CA LEU A 324 -20.75 14.60 10.86
C LEU A 324 -22.16 15.23 10.85
N LEU A 325 -22.45 16.24 11.67
CA LEU A 325 -23.76 16.89 11.66
C LEU A 325 -23.95 17.68 10.37
N GLU A 326 -22.90 18.40 9.95
CA GLU A 326 -22.84 19.26 8.76
C GLU A 326 -21.63 18.88 7.88
N PRO A 327 -21.67 17.72 7.19
CA PRO A 327 -20.52 17.18 6.48
C PRO A 327 -20.10 17.98 5.23
N ASN A 328 -20.98 18.84 4.72
CA ASN A 328 -20.85 19.47 3.42
C ASN A 328 -19.62 20.38 3.28
N ALA A 329 -19.25 21.09 4.35
CA ALA A 329 -18.08 21.97 4.35
C ALA A 329 -16.78 21.18 4.18
N SER A 330 -16.56 20.13 4.98
CA SER A 330 -15.42 19.23 4.83
C SER A 330 -15.46 18.51 3.47
N PHE A 331 -16.60 17.92 3.10
CA PHE A 331 -16.75 17.15 1.86
C PHE A 331 -16.42 18.00 0.61
N SER A 332 -16.89 19.24 0.55
CA SER A 332 -16.66 20.12 -0.60
C SER A 332 -15.18 20.44 -0.83
N GLN A 333 -14.34 20.44 0.23
CA GLN A 333 -12.90 20.69 0.10
C GLN A 333 -12.14 19.55 -0.58
N MET A 334 -12.63 18.31 -0.50
CA MET A 334 -11.99 17.10 -1.04
C MET A 334 -12.72 16.48 -2.25
N SER A 335 -14.00 16.79 -2.45
CA SER A 335 -14.76 16.31 -3.60
C SER A 335 -14.19 16.82 -4.93
N GLN A 336 -14.29 16.01 -5.98
CA GLN A 336 -13.85 16.30 -7.35
C GLN A 336 -12.34 16.60 -7.49
N LYS A 337 -11.52 16.01 -6.62
CA LYS A 337 -10.05 16.13 -6.65
C LYS A 337 -9.40 14.75 -6.65
N LEU A 338 -8.31 14.63 -7.40
CA LEU A 338 -7.38 13.51 -7.29
C LEU A 338 -6.49 13.75 -6.07
N ILE A 339 -6.57 12.87 -5.07
CA ILE A 339 -5.85 13.01 -3.80
C ILE A 339 -5.28 11.66 -3.36
N VAL A 340 -4.17 11.69 -2.62
CA VAL A 340 -3.87 10.59 -1.69
C VAL A 340 -4.87 10.68 -0.54
N SER A 341 -5.47 9.56 -0.13
CA SER A 341 -6.41 9.56 1.00
C SER A 341 -5.71 10.00 2.29
N PRO A 342 -6.38 10.73 3.22
CA PRO A 342 -5.74 11.21 4.45
C PRO A 342 -5.16 10.07 5.29
N ILE A 343 -5.89 8.94 5.36
CA ILE A 343 -5.46 7.73 6.06
C ILE A 343 -4.18 7.13 5.47
N VAL A 344 -4.07 6.96 4.15
CA VAL A 344 -2.85 6.43 3.50
C VAL A 344 -1.71 7.46 3.60
N LYS A 345 -1.98 8.75 3.39
CA LYS A 345 -1.00 9.83 3.60
C LYS A 345 -0.41 9.75 5.01
N THR A 346 -1.25 9.68 6.03
CA THR A 346 -0.84 9.85 7.43
C THR A 346 -0.24 8.58 8.01
N LEU A 347 -0.92 7.44 7.88
CA LEU A 347 -0.49 6.18 8.51
C LEU A 347 0.59 5.43 7.71
N VAL A 348 0.69 5.67 6.40
CA VAL A 348 1.61 4.95 5.51
C VAL A 348 2.67 5.85 4.89
N PHE A 349 2.29 6.74 3.97
CA PHE A 349 3.27 7.44 3.13
C PHE A 349 4.13 8.43 3.91
N SER A 350 3.59 9.05 4.96
CA SER A 350 4.37 9.90 5.88
C SER A 350 5.51 9.16 6.60
N LYS A 351 5.41 7.82 6.72
CA LYS A 351 6.39 7.00 7.45
C LYS A 351 7.59 6.62 6.59
N VAL A 352 7.46 6.69 5.27
CA VAL A 352 8.49 6.34 4.28
C VAL A 352 8.49 7.30 3.06
N PRO A 353 8.51 8.63 3.28
CA PRO A 353 8.24 9.62 2.24
C PRO A 353 9.24 9.57 1.08
N GLU A 354 10.50 9.23 1.35
CA GLU A 354 11.56 9.09 0.34
C GLU A 354 11.24 7.98 -0.68
N LYS A 355 10.86 6.78 -0.20
CA LYS A 355 10.48 5.66 -1.08
C LYS A 355 9.24 5.94 -1.90
N VAL A 356 8.29 6.69 -1.32
CA VAL A 356 7.06 7.08 -2.01
C VAL A 356 7.41 8.10 -3.10
N ARG A 357 8.24 9.11 -2.80
CA ARG A 357 8.77 10.08 -3.77
C ARG A 357 9.49 9.39 -4.93
N ASP A 358 10.44 8.51 -4.63
CA ASP A 358 11.19 7.76 -5.66
C ASP A 358 10.24 6.98 -6.58
N TRP A 359 9.28 6.21 -6.03
CA TRP A 359 8.30 5.43 -6.81
C TRP A 359 7.42 6.31 -7.71
N ILE A 360 6.98 7.48 -7.24
CA ILE A 360 6.20 8.44 -8.04
C ILE A 360 7.05 9.07 -9.14
N ASP A 361 8.27 9.48 -8.82
CA ASP A 361 9.20 10.09 -9.76
C ASP A 361 9.55 9.09 -10.87
N GLU A 362 9.72 7.81 -10.53
CA GLU A 362 9.85 6.74 -11.52
C GLU A 362 8.60 6.55 -12.37
N ILE A 363 7.41 6.46 -11.77
CA ILE A 363 6.13 6.33 -12.49
C ILE A 363 5.95 7.47 -13.49
N THR A 364 6.22 8.71 -13.08
CA THR A 364 5.94 9.92 -13.86
C THR A 364 7.04 10.25 -14.87
N ARG A 365 8.28 9.85 -14.62
CA ARG A 365 9.37 9.92 -15.59
C ARG A 365 9.12 8.96 -16.77
N ASP A 366 8.80 7.70 -16.48
CA ASP A 366 8.81 6.65 -17.48
C ASP A 366 7.43 6.43 -18.16
N TRP A 367 6.31 6.61 -17.44
CA TRP A 367 4.98 6.27 -17.94
C TRP A 367 4.15 7.49 -18.35
N ARG A 368 3.81 7.59 -19.64
CA ARG A 368 3.00 8.68 -20.21
C ARG A 368 1.49 8.37 -20.19
N PHE A 369 0.96 8.12 -19.00
CA PHE A 369 -0.49 7.90 -18.82
C PHE A 369 -1.32 9.19 -18.98
N ARG A 370 -2.59 9.00 -19.35
CA ARG A 370 -3.65 10.04 -19.46
C ARG A 370 -4.97 9.63 -18.79
N ARG A 371 -4.96 8.48 -18.11
CA ARG A 371 -6.10 7.87 -17.45
C ARG A 371 -5.58 7.16 -16.21
N ILE A 372 -6.26 7.32 -15.09
CA ILE A 372 -5.98 6.61 -13.84
C ILE A 372 -7.20 5.78 -13.45
N ILE A 373 -6.99 4.54 -13.04
CA ILE A 373 -8.02 3.66 -12.49
C ILE A 373 -7.56 3.20 -11.09
N PRO A 374 -8.07 3.82 -10.01
CA PRO A 374 -7.91 3.33 -8.63
C PRO A 374 -8.88 2.18 -8.32
N ALA A 375 -8.69 1.50 -7.19
CA ALA A 375 -9.57 0.42 -6.75
C ALA A 375 -10.84 0.89 -6.00
N HIS A 376 -10.88 2.16 -5.60
CA HIS A 376 -11.98 2.80 -4.86
C HIS A 376 -12.42 4.14 -5.50
N PHE A 377 -13.60 4.64 -5.12
CA PHE A 377 -14.19 5.90 -5.58
C PHE A 377 -14.28 6.02 -7.11
N GLU A 378 -14.21 7.22 -7.70
CA GLU A 378 -14.50 7.45 -9.13
C GLU A 378 -13.40 6.89 -10.06
N ALA A 379 -13.81 6.23 -11.15
CA ALA A 379 -12.94 5.88 -12.27
C ALA A 379 -13.77 5.70 -13.56
N PRO A 380 -13.16 5.75 -14.77
CA PRO A 380 -11.77 6.15 -15.02
C PRO A 380 -11.59 7.67 -14.82
N ILE A 381 -10.47 8.06 -14.22
CA ILE A 381 -10.14 9.48 -13.99
C ILE A 381 -9.35 9.98 -15.20
N ASN A 382 -9.79 11.08 -15.81
CA ASN A 382 -9.07 11.76 -16.89
C ASN A 382 -7.95 12.64 -16.29
N ALA A 383 -6.88 12.00 -15.85
CA ALA A 383 -5.72 12.62 -15.21
C ALA A 383 -4.42 12.08 -15.82
N GLY A 384 -3.44 12.96 -15.96
CA GLY A 384 -2.10 12.64 -16.41
C GLY A 384 -1.08 12.73 -15.27
N ARG A 385 0.18 12.87 -15.68
CA ARG A 385 1.32 12.90 -14.75
C ARG A 385 1.33 14.12 -13.84
N SER A 386 0.89 15.28 -14.33
CA SER A 386 0.89 16.53 -13.55
C SER A 386 -0.09 16.45 -12.38
N GLU A 387 -1.31 15.97 -12.65
CA GLU A 387 -2.35 15.80 -11.63
C GLU A 387 -1.96 14.71 -10.63
N PHE A 388 -1.35 13.61 -11.12
CA PHE A 388 -0.83 12.56 -10.25
C PHE A 388 0.28 13.10 -9.32
N LEU A 389 1.27 13.82 -9.84
CA LEU A 389 2.31 14.48 -9.01
C LEU A 389 1.71 15.41 -7.96
N ALA A 390 0.74 16.24 -8.35
CA ALA A 390 0.08 17.20 -7.46
C ALA A 390 -0.64 16.53 -6.28
N ALA A 391 -1.23 15.34 -6.48
CA ALA A 391 -1.86 14.57 -5.40
C ALA A 391 -0.87 14.21 -4.27
N PHE A 392 0.42 14.10 -4.58
CA PHE A 392 1.50 13.81 -3.63
C PHE A 392 2.33 15.04 -3.22
N GLY A 393 1.86 16.27 -3.47
CA GLY A 393 2.59 17.51 -3.13
C GLY A 393 2.99 17.61 -1.64
N PHE A 394 2.28 16.94 -0.74
CA PHE A 394 2.62 16.86 0.69
C PHE A 394 4.00 16.23 0.98
N LEU A 395 4.57 15.46 0.04
CA LEU A 395 5.92 14.92 0.20
C LEU A 395 6.99 16.01 0.18
N ASP A 396 6.75 17.14 -0.50
CA ASP A 396 7.68 18.27 -0.51
C ASP A 396 7.79 18.90 0.90
N GLU A 397 6.68 18.98 1.65
CA GLU A 397 6.64 19.40 3.06
C GLU A 397 7.42 18.43 3.98
N LEU A 398 7.38 17.13 3.70
CA LEU A 398 8.01 16.09 4.53
C LEU A 398 9.51 15.87 4.25
N LEU A 399 9.97 16.16 3.04
CA LEU A 399 11.35 15.91 2.61
C LEU A 399 12.23 17.17 2.67
N GLY A 400 11.63 18.36 2.59
CA GLY A 400 12.34 19.63 2.58
C GLY A 400 13.28 19.80 1.38
N GLU A 401 14.17 20.80 1.45
CA GLU A 401 15.00 21.22 0.30
C GLU A 401 16.07 20.20 -0.13
N ARG A 402 16.28 19.09 0.59
CA ARG A 402 17.35 18.11 0.28
C ARG A 402 17.17 17.37 -1.05
N TYR A 403 15.98 17.37 -1.64
CA TYR A 403 15.74 16.85 -3.00
C TYR A 403 15.97 17.91 -4.11
N GLY A 404 16.32 19.15 -3.73
CA GLY A 404 16.51 20.30 -4.62
C GLY A 404 17.88 20.37 -5.30
N THR A 405 18.21 19.41 -6.17
CA THR A 405 19.24 19.63 -7.23
C THR A 405 18.62 20.00 -8.58
N ARG A 406 17.29 20.01 -8.67
CA ARG A 406 16.49 20.67 -9.71
C ARG A 406 15.24 21.25 -9.05
N PRO A 407 14.70 22.41 -9.49
CA PRO A 407 13.39 22.86 -9.06
C PRO A 407 12.37 21.76 -9.41
N SER A 408 11.65 21.23 -8.43
CA SER A 408 10.74 20.13 -8.69
C SER A 408 9.61 20.61 -9.60
N LEU A 409 9.22 19.78 -10.60
CA LEU A 409 8.07 20.10 -11.44
C LEU A 409 6.80 20.27 -10.59
N SER A 410 6.73 19.56 -9.46
CA SER A 410 5.74 19.72 -8.39
C SER A 410 5.68 21.16 -7.88
N PHE A 411 6.82 21.75 -7.49
CA PHE A 411 6.88 23.13 -6.97
C PHE A 411 6.48 24.16 -8.02
N LEU A 412 6.93 23.99 -9.27
CA LEU A 412 6.60 24.90 -10.37
C LEU A 412 5.11 24.82 -10.78
N LEU A 413 4.52 23.63 -10.74
CA LEU A 413 3.09 23.41 -10.99
C LEU A 413 2.21 23.83 -9.80
N ALA A 414 2.64 23.60 -8.55
CA ALA A 414 1.92 24.04 -7.35
C ALA A 414 1.92 25.57 -7.20
N SER A 415 2.95 26.25 -7.70
CA SER A 415 2.95 27.72 -7.84
C SER A 415 1.88 28.21 -8.82
N LEU A 416 1.60 27.44 -9.88
CA LEU A 416 0.60 27.76 -10.93
C LEU A 416 -0.83 27.30 -10.61
N MET A 417 -1.00 26.22 -9.85
CA MET A 417 -2.31 25.65 -9.47
C MET A 417 -2.80 26.12 -8.09
N GLY A 418 -2.05 27.01 -7.43
CA GLY A 418 -2.30 27.42 -6.05
C GLY A 418 -1.76 26.39 -5.04
N LYS A 419 -1.40 26.88 -3.84
CA LYS A 419 -0.78 26.06 -2.78
C LYS A 419 -1.60 24.79 -2.52
N ALA A 420 -1.02 23.63 -2.85
CA ALA A 420 -1.51 22.30 -2.48
C ALA A 420 -1.34 21.97 -0.97
N ALA A 421 -1.27 23.00 -0.14
CA ALA A 421 -1.12 22.90 1.31
C ALA A 421 -2.51 22.71 1.95
N SER A 422 -2.66 21.63 2.72
CA SER A 422 -3.89 21.21 3.43
C SER A 422 -5.20 21.24 2.62
N TYR A 423 -5.40 20.26 1.72
CA TYR A 423 -6.73 19.90 1.20
C TYR A 423 -7.68 19.27 2.24
N PHE A 424 -7.23 19.14 3.49
CA PHE A 424 -7.94 18.42 4.54
C PHE A 424 -8.31 19.40 5.67
N PRO A 425 -9.55 19.38 6.17
CA PRO A 425 -9.97 20.21 7.28
C PRO A 425 -9.06 20.01 8.49
N PRO A 426 -8.51 21.08 9.10
CA PRO A 426 -7.54 20.95 10.20
C PRO A 426 -8.06 20.11 11.37
N ASP A 427 -9.35 20.22 11.70
CA ASP A 427 -9.96 19.50 12.82
C ASP A 427 -10.20 18.01 12.53
N ASP A 428 -10.46 17.64 11.27
CA ASP A 428 -10.53 16.24 10.84
C ASP A 428 -9.13 15.60 10.87
N MET A 429 -8.08 16.36 10.51
CA MET A 429 -6.69 15.94 10.62
C MET A 429 -6.21 15.78 12.07
N ARG A 430 -6.78 16.53 13.04
CA ARG A 430 -6.44 16.34 14.47
C ARG A 430 -6.81 14.94 14.95
N THR A 431 -8.02 14.45 14.69
CA THR A 431 -8.43 13.09 15.12
C THR A 431 -7.53 12.02 14.51
N LEU A 432 -7.22 12.13 13.23
CA LEU A 432 -6.34 11.18 12.54
C LEU A 432 -4.89 11.25 13.06
N SER A 433 -4.41 12.45 13.43
CA SER A 433 -3.10 12.64 14.05
C SER A 433 -3.05 12.08 15.48
N SER A 434 -4.12 12.21 16.27
CA SER A 434 -4.23 11.56 17.58
C SER A 434 -4.31 10.03 17.48
N LEU A 435 -4.99 9.50 16.44
CA LEU A 435 -4.98 8.07 16.15
C LEU A 435 -3.58 7.59 15.74
N ASP A 436 -2.87 8.34 14.89
CA ASP A 436 -1.47 8.03 14.54
C ASP A 436 -0.55 8.06 15.78
N GLN A 437 -0.66 9.08 16.63
CA GLN A 437 0.07 9.18 17.90
C GLN A 437 -0.23 7.99 18.83
N PHE A 438 -1.50 7.57 18.95
CA PHE A 438 -1.88 6.40 19.73
C PHE A 438 -1.29 5.12 19.12
N LEU A 439 -1.46 4.88 17.82
CA LEU A 439 -0.91 3.72 17.11
C LEU A 439 0.62 3.66 17.18
N VAL A 440 1.28 4.82 17.19
CA VAL A 440 2.73 4.95 17.44
C VAL A 440 3.08 4.65 18.89
N SER A 441 2.30 5.11 19.88
CA SER A 441 2.57 4.83 21.30
C SER A 441 2.41 3.35 21.66
N VAL A 442 1.48 2.62 21.02
CA VAL A 442 1.26 1.19 21.23
C VAL A 442 2.11 0.31 20.28
N GLY A 443 2.99 0.92 19.47
CA GLY A 443 3.88 0.21 18.55
C GLY A 443 3.19 -0.42 17.32
N ALA A 444 1.90 -0.17 17.09
CA ALA A 444 1.16 -0.63 15.93
C ALA A 444 1.67 0.01 14.62
N VAL A 445 2.10 1.27 14.69
CA VAL A 445 2.68 2.06 13.59
C VAL A 445 4.06 2.56 14.05
N LYS A 446 5.05 2.63 13.16
CA LYS A 446 6.39 3.13 13.56
C LYS A 446 6.41 4.66 13.55
N LYS A 447 7.22 5.28 14.43
CA LYS A 447 7.65 6.67 14.25
C LYS A 447 8.33 6.80 12.88
N THR A 448 8.16 7.94 12.22
CA THR A 448 8.65 8.21 10.85
C THR A 448 10.07 7.71 10.66
N VAL A 449 10.23 6.68 9.82
CA VAL A 449 11.54 6.19 9.41
C VAL A 449 11.96 7.02 8.20
N SER A 450 12.48 8.24 8.46
CA SER A 450 13.40 8.84 7.49
C SER A 450 14.45 7.77 7.15
N ALA A 451 14.78 7.62 5.87
CA ALA A 451 15.62 6.52 5.44
C ALA A 451 16.91 6.52 6.26
N LYS A 452 17.49 5.33 6.48
CA LYS A 452 18.65 5.13 7.36
C LYS A 452 19.79 6.07 6.96
N LYS A 453 19.85 7.27 7.57
CA LYS A 453 20.91 8.25 7.35
C LYS A 453 22.19 7.63 7.87
N LYS A 454 23.06 7.23 6.95
CA LYS A 454 24.40 6.75 7.26
C LYS A 454 25.31 7.96 7.20
N PHE A 455 25.90 8.31 8.34
CA PHE A 455 26.93 9.35 8.36
C PHE A 455 28.31 8.72 8.16
N ILE A 456 28.96 9.20 7.10
CA ILE A 456 30.37 9.12 6.72
C ILE A 456 31.27 9.93 7.66
N TYR A 457 32.27 9.40 8.35
CA TYR A 457 33.41 10.18 8.82
C TYR A 457 34.66 9.34 8.59
N ASP A 458 35.70 9.97 8.08
CA ASP A 458 37.05 9.41 8.05
C ASP A 458 38.03 10.61 8.05
N PRO A 459 39.05 10.61 8.92
CA PRO A 459 39.98 11.74 9.05
C PRO A 459 40.96 11.88 7.87
N GLN A 460 41.00 10.92 6.92
CA GLN A 460 41.94 10.95 5.78
C GLN A 460 41.26 10.78 4.42
N VAL A 461 40.11 10.10 4.33
CA VAL A 461 39.41 9.86 3.05
C VAL A 461 38.44 11.01 2.73
N THR A 462 38.61 11.67 1.58
CA THR A 462 37.75 12.80 1.18
C THR A 462 36.32 12.37 0.83
N GLU A 463 35.37 13.31 0.88
CA GLU A 463 33.98 13.04 0.53
C GLU A 463 33.84 12.52 -0.91
N GLU A 464 34.58 13.09 -1.87
CA GLU A 464 34.55 12.66 -3.27
C GLU A 464 35.02 11.21 -3.42
N GLN A 465 36.03 10.79 -2.66
CA GLN A 465 36.55 9.43 -2.66
C GLN A 465 35.55 8.46 -2.01
N ILE A 466 34.95 8.83 -0.88
CA ILE A 466 33.87 8.05 -0.23
C ILE A 466 32.68 7.87 -1.18
N GLN A 467 32.21 8.95 -1.81
CA GLN A 467 31.11 8.90 -2.77
C GLN A 467 31.46 8.01 -3.97
N ARG A 468 32.66 8.18 -4.54
CA ARG A 468 33.17 7.36 -5.66
C ARG A 468 33.17 5.88 -5.32
N ASP A 469 33.77 5.48 -4.20
CA ASP A 469 33.89 4.08 -3.79
C ASP A 469 32.53 3.43 -3.53
N LEU A 470 31.57 4.19 -2.99
CA LEU A 470 30.18 3.74 -2.83
C LEU A 470 29.40 3.63 -4.15
N THR A 471 29.87 4.25 -5.24
CA THR A 471 29.26 4.14 -6.58
C THR A 471 29.82 2.99 -7.44
N MET A 472 30.96 2.40 -7.06
CA MET A 472 31.67 1.42 -7.88
C MET A 472 31.04 0.01 -7.84
N ASN A 473 31.10 -0.69 -8.98
CA ASN A 473 30.56 -2.04 -9.10
C ASN A 473 31.29 -3.01 -8.17
N LYS A 474 30.53 -3.88 -7.49
CA LYS A 474 31.03 -4.88 -6.53
C LYS A 474 32.00 -5.93 -7.12
N PHE A 475 32.18 -5.94 -8.45
CA PHE A 475 33.06 -6.85 -9.19
C PHE A 475 34.29 -6.14 -9.80
N ASN A 476 34.42 -4.82 -9.67
CA ASN A 476 35.48 -4.02 -10.28
C ASN A 476 36.62 -3.66 -9.30
N TRP A 477 36.63 -4.25 -8.09
CA TRP A 477 37.65 -3.96 -7.07
C TRP A 477 39.04 -4.50 -7.42
N ASP A 478 39.13 -5.54 -8.27
CA ASP A 478 40.38 -6.27 -8.54
C ASP A 478 41.06 -5.91 -9.89
N HIS A 479 40.42 -5.12 -10.77
CA HIS A 479 40.97 -4.77 -12.10
C HIS A 479 40.63 -3.33 -12.56
N PRO A 480 41.62 -2.45 -12.81
CA PRO A 480 41.38 -1.03 -13.10
C PRO A 480 41.29 -0.72 -14.61
N LEU A 481 40.32 -1.31 -15.33
CA LEU A 481 40.03 -0.96 -16.73
C LEU A 481 38.52 -0.98 -17.02
N HIS A 482 38.05 0.10 -17.66
CA HIS A 482 36.66 0.38 -18.08
C HIS A 482 35.63 0.62 -16.95
N LEU A 483 35.52 1.90 -16.57
CA LEU A 483 34.45 2.43 -15.72
C LEU A 483 33.16 2.67 -16.55
N GLN A 484 32.03 2.13 -16.10
CA GLN A 484 30.71 2.69 -16.39
C GLN A 484 29.92 2.81 -15.07
N PRO A 485 29.32 3.97 -14.76
CA PRO A 485 28.56 4.17 -13.53
C PRO A 485 27.18 3.50 -13.61
N MET A 486 26.70 2.99 -12.47
CA MET A 486 25.35 2.44 -12.33
C MET A 486 24.28 3.51 -12.06
N SER A 487 23.02 3.06 -12.05
CA SER A 487 21.82 3.83 -11.71
C SER A 487 21.95 4.61 -10.37
N PRO A 488 21.38 5.83 -10.23
CA PRO A 488 21.71 6.75 -9.12
C PRO A 488 21.18 6.39 -7.72
N THR A 489 20.47 5.27 -7.55
CA THR A 489 19.58 5.05 -6.39
C THR A 489 20.30 4.71 -5.07
N THR A 490 21.45 4.04 -5.08
CA THR A 490 22.14 3.60 -3.84
C THR A 490 22.87 4.75 -3.12
N VAL A 491 23.35 5.75 -3.87
CA VAL A 491 24.31 6.76 -3.40
C VAL A 491 23.64 7.84 -2.55
N LYS A 492 22.35 8.13 -2.78
CA LYS A 492 21.58 9.19 -2.11
C LYS A 492 21.36 9.00 -0.59
N GLN A 493 21.75 7.86 -0.01
CA GLN A 493 21.46 7.51 1.40
C GLN A 493 22.65 7.63 2.36
N VAL A 494 23.75 8.22 1.90
CA VAL A 494 24.96 8.47 2.70
C VAL A 494 25.25 9.97 2.72
N SER A 495 25.66 10.50 3.86
CA SER A 495 26.13 11.89 4.01
C SER A 495 27.49 11.87 4.69
N VAL A 496 28.49 12.56 4.16
CA VAL A 496 29.77 12.70 4.85
C VAL A 496 29.68 13.86 5.86
N ALA A 497 30.28 13.66 7.02
CA ALA A 497 30.39 14.60 8.11
C ALA A 497 31.87 14.95 8.33
N TRP A 498 32.11 16.18 8.77
CA TRP A 498 33.46 16.71 8.97
C TRP A 498 34.11 16.27 10.28
N ASP A 499 33.34 15.69 11.20
CA ASP A 499 33.81 15.24 12.51
C ASP A 499 32.93 14.09 13.06
N ALA A 500 33.49 13.32 13.98
CA ALA A 500 32.82 12.18 14.59
C ALA A 500 31.56 12.56 15.40
N TYR A 501 31.54 13.71 16.07
CA TYR A 501 30.38 14.13 16.88
C TYR A 501 29.17 14.43 15.99
N THR A 502 29.39 15.14 14.88
CA THR A 502 28.37 15.37 13.84
C THR A 502 27.89 14.06 13.22
N ALA A 503 28.80 13.09 12.97
CA ALA A 503 28.43 11.79 12.44
C ALA A 503 27.60 10.92 13.42
N THR A 504 27.81 11.08 14.73
CA THR A 504 27.10 10.32 15.78
C THR A 504 25.85 10.98 16.32
N LYS A 505 25.62 12.27 16.04
CA LYS A 505 24.44 13.00 16.49
C LYS A 505 23.14 12.34 15.99
N ASP A 506 22.19 12.12 16.89
CA ASP A 506 20.93 11.40 16.66
C ASP A 506 21.10 9.94 16.14
N ALA A 507 22.32 9.41 16.13
CA ALA A 507 22.56 8.03 15.74
C ALA A 507 21.98 7.07 16.78
N HIS A 508 21.54 5.90 16.30
CA HIS A 508 21.12 4.79 17.16
C HIS A 508 22.28 3.81 17.39
N GLY A 509 23.18 3.68 16.40
CA GLY A 509 24.34 2.81 16.48
C GLY A 509 25.55 3.38 15.73
N ILE A 510 26.73 3.22 16.32
CA ILE A 510 28.04 3.51 15.73
C ILE A 510 28.64 2.20 15.22
N CYS A 511 29.16 2.16 13.99
CA CYS A 511 30.00 1.05 13.51
C CYS A 511 31.42 1.54 13.20
N LEU A 512 32.38 1.12 14.02
CA LEU A 512 33.81 1.37 13.80
C LEU A 512 34.37 0.30 12.86
N LEU A 513 34.75 0.70 11.65
CA LEU A 513 35.24 -0.20 10.61
C LEU A 513 36.68 0.14 10.13
N THR A 514 37.27 1.22 10.65
CA THR A 514 38.69 1.61 10.55
C THR A 514 39.30 1.86 11.94
N GLU A 515 40.62 1.66 12.03
CA GLU A 515 41.41 1.67 13.26
C GLU A 515 42.08 3.02 13.60
N TRP A 516 41.45 4.15 13.25
CA TRP A 516 41.98 5.48 13.54
C TRP A 516 42.15 5.73 15.05
N GLY A 517 43.34 6.20 15.44
CA GLY A 517 43.69 6.45 16.84
C GLY A 517 42.80 7.49 17.53
N GLU A 518 42.32 8.48 16.77
CA GLU A 518 41.39 9.52 17.21
C GLU A 518 40.14 8.94 17.89
N PHE A 519 39.58 7.85 17.35
CA PHE A 519 38.37 7.21 17.87
C PHE A 519 38.54 6.70 19.31
N LYS A 520 39.78 6.46 19.77
CA LYS A 520 40.08 6.06 21.15
C LYS A 520 39.96 7.22 22.14
N THR A 521 40.26 8.43 21.68
CA THR A 521 40.39 9.65 22.49
C THR A 521 39.17 10.56 22.44
N LEU A 522 38.16 10.23 21.63
CA LEU A 522 36.91 10.97 21.57
C LEU A 522 36.22 11.06 22.94
N ASP A 523 35.47 12.15 23.13
CA ASP A 523 34.57 12.32 24.26
C ASP A 523 33.31 11.47 24.04
N HIS A 524 33.37 10.25 24.55
CA HIS A 524 32.32 9.25 24.43
C HIS A 524 31.09 9.56 25.27
N GLU A 525 31.21 10.37 26.34
CA GLU A 525 30.06 10.81 27.15
C GLU A 525 29.25 11.85 26.37
N ARG A 526 29.90 12.85 25.78
CA ARG A 526 29.23 13.79 24.86
C ARG A 526 28.62 13.10 23.65
N ILE A 527 29.28 12.10 23.08
CA ILE A 527 28.70 11.26 22.00
C ILE A 527 27.47 10.52 22.51
N LEU A 528 27.52 9.93 23.72
CA LEU A 528 26.36 9.26 24.31
C LEU A 528 25.20 10.24 24.48
N GLU A 529 25.41 11.40 25.10
CA GLU A 529 24.36 12.41 25.33
C GLU A 529 23.62 12.80 24.05
N ASN A 530 24.34 12.89 22.93
CA ASN A 530 23.80 13.30 21.63
C ASN A 530 23.28 12.12 20.78
N MET A 531 23.30 10.89 21.29
CA MET A 531 22.78 9.68 20.63
C MET A 531 21.40 9.25 21.16
N GLN A 532 20.61 8.66 20.27
CA GLN A 532 19.32 8.04 20.60
C GLN A 532 19.51 6.82 21.51
N LYS A 533 18.54 6.56 22.39
CA LYS A 533 18.61 5.50 23.42
C LYS A 533 17.70 4.31 23.10
N PRO A 534 18.11 3.06 23.35
CA PRO A 534 19.46 2.65 23.77
C PRO A 534 20.51 2.89 22.67
N ALA A 535 21.72 3.28 23.08
CA ALA A 535 22.80 3.63 22.16
C ALA A 535 23.75 2.44 21.96
N PHE A 536 23.97 2.06 20.70
CA PHE A 536 24.76 0.88 20.35
C PHE A 536 26.15 1.24 19.79
N VAL A 537 27.16 0.44 20.11
CA VAL A 537 28.49 0.49 19.47
C VAL A 537 28.82 -0.90 18.92
N PHE A 538 29.17 -0.95 17.63
CA PHE A 538 29.66 -2.13 16.94
C PHE A 538 31.12 -1.88 16.53
N ASP A 539 32.05 -2.37 17.35
CA ASP A 539 33.48 -2.24 17.10
C ASP A 539 33.99 -3.45 16.30
N GLY A 540 34.11 -3.25 14.98
CA GLY A 540 34.66 -4.22 14.05
C GLY A 540 36.18 -4.30 14.04
N ARG A 541 36.88 -3.42 14.77
CA ARG A 541 38.35 -3.27 14.73
C ARG A 541 39.03 -3.38 16.10
N ASN A 542 38.26 -3.55 17.18
CA ASN A 542 38.74 -3.59 18.56
C ASN A 542 39.55 -2.33 18.95
N VAL A 543 39.10 -1.17 18.48
CA VAL A 543 39.75 0.13 18.66
C VAL A 543 39.46 0.71 20.03
N VAL A 544 38.21 0.59 20.50
CA VAL A 544 37.73 1.29 21.69
C VAL A 544 37.69 0.39 22.93
N ASP A 545 37.78 1.02 24.09
CA ASP A 545 37.60 0.34 25.37
C ASP A 545 36.12 0.03 25.60
N ALA A 546 35.75 -1.21 25.30
CA ALA A 546 34.40 -1.73 25.48
C ALA A 546 33.93 -1.70 26.94
N GLU A 547 34.81 -1.89 27.93
CA GLU A 547 34.41 -1.83 29.34
C GLU A 547 34.14 -0.41 29.79
N LYS A 548 34.98 0.55 29.37
CA LYS A 548 34.74 1.99 29.62
C LYS A 548 33.42 2.43 28.98
N LEU A 549 33.18 2.06 27.72
CA LEU A 549 31.94 2.39 27.01
C LEU A 549 30.69 1.79 27.67
N ARG A 550 30.76 0.54 28.14
CA ARG A 550 29.68 -0.10 28.90
C ARG A 550 29.38 0.62 30.21
N LYS A 551 30.43 1.04 30.95
CA LYS A 551 30.29 1.85 32.18
C LYS A 551 29.65 3.22 31.92
N ILE A 552 29.96 3.84 30.79
CA ILE A 552 29.34 5.11 30.33
C ILE A 552 27.86 4.91 29.96
N GLY A 553 27.45 3.71 29.52
CA GLY A 553 26.05 3.35 29.24
C GLY A 553 25.76 2.95 27.79
N PHE A 554 26.78 2.65 26.99
CA PHE A 554 26.61 2.06 25.66
C PHE A 554 26.38 0.55 25.72
N ILE A 555 25.60 0.04 24.78
CA ILE A 555 25.52 -1.40 24.49
C ILE A 555 26.60 -1.74 23.45
N VAL A 556 27.65 -2.45 23.87
CA VAL A 556 28.86 -2.63 23.07
C VAL A 556 29.03 -4.07 22.57
N TYR A 557 29.09 -4.19 21.25
CA TYR A 557 29.46 -5.41 20.51
C TYR A 557 30.88 -5.21 19.94
N SER A 558 31.82 -6.09 20.27
CA SER A 558 33.18 -6.06 19.71
C SER A 558 33.59 -7.45 19.26
N ILE A 559 34.30 -7.57 18.12
CA ILE A 559 34.68 -8.86 17.56
C ILE A 559 35.61 -9.62 18.53
N GLY A 560 35.23 -10.85 18.89
CA GLY A 560 36.02 -11.71 19.78
C GLY A 560 35.93 -11.38 21.27
N LYS A 561 35.12 -10.39 21.69
CA LYS A 561 34.87 -10.07 23.11
C LYS A 561 33.50 -10.60 23.56
N PRO A 562 33.32 -10.98 24.84
CA PRO A 562 32.03 -11.42 25.35
C PRO A 562 31.00 -10.29 25.33
N LEU A 563 29.75 -10.65 25.06
CA LEU A 563 28.57 -9.78 25.23
C LEU A 563 28.32 -9.48 26.71
N ASP A 564 27.64 -8.37 26.97
CA ASP A 564 27.12 -8.04 28.30
C ASP A 564 26.24 -9.18 28.84
N GLN A 565 26.34 -9.47 30.13
CA GLN A 565 25.71 -10.66 30.71
C GLN A 565 24.18 -10.64 30.54
N TRP A 566 23.55 -9.49 30.79
CA TRP A 566 22.10 -9.30 30.63
C TRP A 566 21.59 -9.47 29.19
N LEU A 567 22.46 -9.31 28.16
CA LEU A 567 22.09 -9.58 26.76
C LEU A 567 22.04 -11.08 26.45
N LYS A 568 22.76 -11.91 27.20
CA LYS A 568 22.71 -13.38 27.07
C LYS A 568 21.41 -13.93 27.67
N ASP A 569 20.85 -13.22 28.64
CA ASP A 569 19.61 -13.57 29.33
C ASP A 569 18.34 -13.09 28.58
N MET A 570 18.49 -12.46 27.41
CA MET A 570 17.37 -11.99 26.59
C MET A 570 16.76 -13.12 25.74
N PRO A 571 15.42 -13.38 25.81
CA PRO A 571 14.77 -14.53 25.14
C PRO A 571 14.78 -14.54 23.59
N ALA A 572 15.46 -13.59 22.93
CA ALA A 572 15.48 -13.44 21.48
C ALA A 572 16.80 -13.88 20.82
N LEU A 573 17.73 -14.47 21.59
CA LEU A 573 19.04 -14.93 21.14
C LEU A 573 19.35 -16.39 21.54
N ALA A 574 18.33 -17.15 21.95
CA ALA A 574 18.39 -18.58 22.23
C ALA A 574 17.70 -19.39 21.12
#